data_AF-A0A4S2EBE2-F1
#
_entry.id   AF-A0A4S2EBE2-F1
#
_cell.length_a   1.000
_cell.length_b   1.000
_cell.length_c   1.000
_cell.angle_alpha   90.00
_cell.angle_beta   90.00
_cell.angle_gamma   90.00
#
_symmetry.space_group_name_H-M   'P 1'
#
loop_
_entity.id
_entity.type
_entity.pdbx_description
1 polymer ?
#
loop_
_entity_poly.entity_id
_entity_poly.type
_entity_poly.pdbx_seq_one_letter_code
_entity_poly.pdbx_strand_id
1 'polypeptide(L)'
;MEQLNRLRLECAKNQKRGLHFILASVIIWLGIACIFLSPLPPLTKNLLTFICTGFLLPLSLFISRLIRVDFQNKTNPLSKLGIIFSMNQLPYLLIAMWIYPTIPAKMIMVIAIIFGAHLMPFSWLYHSKVYLGLSIVIPIFALLVGLNFSPAILAIAMIGVEIIFVGLLILENRASL
;
A
#
# COMPACT_ATOMS: atom_id res chain seq x y z
N MET A 1 -26.64 -11.16 5.49
CA MET A 1 -25.63 -10.35 6.23
C MET A 1 -24.67 -11.21 7.04
N GLU A 2 -25.14 -12.18 7.83
CA GLU A 2 -24.29 -13.02 8.67
C GLU A 2 -23.27 -13.88 7.89
N GLN A 3 -23.69 -14.48 6.77
CA GLN A 3 -22.81 -15.24 5.88
C GLN A 3 -21.69 -14.39 5.27
N LEU A 4 -22.00 -13.16 4.84
CA LEU A 4 -21.00 -12.24 4.29
C LEU A 4 -19.95 -11.85 5.35
N ASN A 5 -20.39 -11.59 6.58
CA ASN A 5 -19.47 -11.28 7.67
C ASN A 5 -18.58 -12.47 8.03
N ARG A 6 -19.12 -13.70 8.01
CA ARG A 6 -18.32 -14.92 8.16
C ARG A 6 -17.24 -15.02 7.08
N LEU A 7 -17.59 -14.85 5.81
CA LEU A 7 -16.63 -14.89 4.70
C LEU A 7 -15.55 -13.79 4.80
N ARG A 8 -15.92 -12.57 5.23
CA ARG A 8 -14.97 -11.48 5.46
C ARG A 8 -13.98 -11.80 6.58
N LEU A 9 -14.47 -12.32 7.70
CA LEU A 9 -13.61 -12.70 8.84
C LEU A 9 -12.67 -13.84 8.47
N GLU A 10 -13.15 -14.84 7.74
CA GLU A 10 -12.32 -15.94 7.23
C GLU A 10 -11.24 -15.42 6.28
N CYS A 11 -11.59 -14.53 5.35
CA CYS A 11 -10.64 -13.87 4.45
C CYS A 11 -9.58 -13.08 5.24
N ALA A 12 -10.01 -12.28 6.22
CA ALA A 12 -9.13 -11.50 7.10
C ALA A 12 -8.14 -12.41 7.86
N LYS A 13 -8.61 -13.52 8.44
CA LYS A 13 -7.76 -14.46 9.18
C LYS A 13 -6.78 -15.18 8.25
N ASN A 14 -7.26 -15.80 7.17
CA ASN A 14 -6.44 -16.59 6.25
C ASN A 14 -5.39 -15.74 5.53
N GLN A 15 -5.72 -14.49 5.22
CA GLN A 15 -4.80 -13.54 4.57
C GLN A 15 -3.96 -12.71 5.54
N LYS A 16 -4.12 -12.90 6.87
CA LYS A 16 -3.56 -12.04 7.91
C LYS A 16 -3.81 -10.55 7.61
N ARG A 17 -5.01 -10.23 7.12
CA ARG A 17 -5.44 -8.90 6.67
C ARG A 17 -4.49 -8.26 5.66
N GLY A 18 -3.92 -9.04 4.75
CA GLY A 18 -3.03 -8.51 3.72
C GLY A 18 -1.64 -8.13 4.23
N LEU A 19 -1.19 -8.59 5.40
CA LEU A 19 0.10 -8.22 6.00
C LEU A 19 1.30 -8.35 5.04
N HIS A 20 1.27 -9.35 4.16
CA HIS A 20 2.28 -9.57 3.12
C HIS A 20 2.42 -8.40 2.12
N PHE A 21 1.32 -7.70 1.80
CA PHE A 21 1.37 -6.49 0.96
C PHE A 21 2.02 -5.32 1.69
N ILE A 22 1.68 -5.11 2.96
CA ILE A 22 2.23 -4.00 3.75
C ILE A 22 3.74 -4.24 4.01
N LEU A 23 4.13 -5.47 4.30
CA LEU A 23 5.55 -5.86 4.38
C LEU A 23 6.29 -5.63 3.05
N ALA A 24 5.68 -5.96 1.92
CA ALA A 24 6.25 -5.64 0.60
C ALA A 24 6.37 -4.12 0.41
N SER A 25 5.37 -3.34 0.85
CA SER A 25 5.37 -1.88 0.76
C SER A 25 6.58 -1.25 1.47
N VAL A 26 6.97 -1.75 2.64
CA VAL A 26 8.17 -1.29 3.36
C VAL A 26 9.42 -1.40 2.47
N ILE A 27 9.59 -2.54 1.77
CA ILE A 27 10.72 -2.78 0.87
C ILE A 27 10.65 -1.86 -0.37
N ILE A 28 9.45 -1.64 -0.91
CA ILE A 28 9.24 -0.71 -2.03
C ILE A 28 9.62 0.71 -1.61
N TRP A 29 9.17 1.19 -0.45
CA TRP A 29 9.51 2.53 0.05
C TRP A 29 10.98 2.70 0.40
N LEU A 30 11.66 1.65 0.87
CA LEU A 30 13.12 1.63 0.99
C LEU A 30 13.80 1.83 -0.37
N GLY A 31 13.35 1.12 -1.41
CA GLY A 31 13.85 1.30 -2.77
C GLY A 31 13.61 2.71 -3.31
N ILE A 32 12.41 3.26 -3.08
CA ILE A 32 12.06 4.64 -3.46
C ILE A 32 12.94 5.66 -2.71
N ALA A 33 13.17 5.49 -1.42
CA ALA A 33 14.06 6.37 -0.66
C ALA A 33 15.48 6.36 -1.23
N CYS A 34 16.04 5.18 -1.56
CA CYS A 34 17.33 5.07 -2.22
C CYS A 34 17.36 5.81 -3.58
N ILE A 35 16.30 5.68 -4.38
CA ILE A 35 16.16 6.43 -5.65
C ILE A 35 16.20 7.93 -5.39
N PHE A 36 15.46 8.44 -4.40
CA PHE A 36 15.38 9.88 -4.14
C PHE A 36 16.63 10.48 -3.48
N LEU A 37 17.41 9.67 -2.76
CA LEU A 37 18.73 10.05 -2.22
C LEU A 37 19.85 10.04 -3.27
N SER A 38 19.67 9.37 -4.40
CA SER A 38 20.65 9.34 -5.49
C SER A 38 20.82 10.72 -6.17
N PRO A 39 21.92 10.96 -6.90
CA PRO A 39 22.12 12.19 -7.68
C PRO A 39 21.38 12.20 -9.04
N LEU A 40 20.46 11.25 -9.28
CA LEU A 40 19.77 11.12 -10.58
C LEU A 40 18.86 12.31 -10.91
N PRO A 41 18.60 12.58 -12.20
CA PRO A 41 17.64 13.61 -12.61
C PRO A 41 16.22 13.33 -12.10
N PRO A 42 15.39 14.37 -11.83
CA PRO A 42 14.05 14.19 -11.26
C PRO A 42 13.12 13.25 -12.05
N LEU A 43 13.11 13.36 -13.38
CA LEU A 43 12.29 12.50 -14.24
C LEU A 43 12.74 11.03 -14.17
N THR A 44 14.06 10.79 -14.16
CA THR A 44 14.61 9.43 -14.00
C THR A 44 14.22 8.82 -12.64
N LYS A 45 14.30 9.60 -11.55
CA LYS A 45 13.86 9.16 -10.22
C LYS A 45 12.39 8.75 -10.23
N ASN A 46 11.56 9.56 -10.86
CA ASN A 46 10.12 9.31 -10.99
C ASN A 46 9.82 8.07 -11.85
N LEU A 47 10.53 7.85 -12.95
CA LEU A 47 10.35 6.66 -13.79
C LEU A 47 10.76 5.39 -13.02
N LEU A 48 11.90 5.43 -12.34
CA LEU A 48 12.34 4.33 -11.48
C LEU A 48 11.37 4.06 -10.34
N THR A 49 10.72 5.10 -9.80
CA THR A 49 9.66 4.96 -8.79
C THR A 49 8.47 4.17 -9.34
N PHE A 50 7.99 4.48 -10.55
CA PHE A 50 6.93 3.68 -11.19
C PHE A 50 7.34 2.22 -11.36
N ILE A 51 8.54 1.97 -11.90
CA ILE A 51 9.07 0.62 -12.07
C ILE A 51 9.14 -0.11 -10.72
N CYS A 52 9.64 0.56 -9.68
CA CYS A 52 9.74 0.02 -8.32
C CYS A 52 8.36 -0.39 -7.78
N THR A 53 7.34 0.48 -7.91
CA THR A 53 5.97 0.16 -7.46
C THR A 53 5.36 -1.02 -8.22
N GLY A 54 5.74 -1.26 -9.47
CA GLY A 54 5.32 -2.42 -10.25
C GLY A 54 5.74 -3.77 -9.63
N PHE A 55 6.82 -3.79 -8.84
CA PHE A 55 7.28 -4.99 -8.14
C PHE A 55 6.49 -5.30 -6.86
N LEU A 56 5.58 -4.43 -6.41
CA LEU A 56 4.82 -4.63 -5.17
C LEU A 56 4.06 -5.95 -5.15
N LEU A 57 3.32 -6.26 -6.23
CA LEU A 57 2.55 -7.50 -6.30
C LEU A 57 3.45 -8.75 -6.33
N PRO A 58 4.45 -8.87 -7.23
CA PRO A 58 5.41 -9.97 -7.19
C PRO A 58 6.05 -10.18 -5.81
N LEU A 59 6.45 -9.10 -5.14
CA LEU A 59 7.08 -9.15 -3.84
C LEU A 59 6.09 -9.60 -2.75
N SER A 60 4.85 -9.11 -2.78
CA SER A 60 3.80 -9.54 -1.85
C SER A 60 3.51 -11.05 -1.96
N LEU A 61 3.51 -11.61 -3.17
CA LEU A 61 3.31 -13.04 -3.42
C LEU A 61 4.48 -13.87 -2.91
N PHE A 62 5.70 -13.33 -3.00
CA PHE A 62 6.87 -13.97 -2.39
C PHE A 62 6.78 -13.97 -0.87
N ILE A 63 6.47 -12.83 -0.25
CA ILE A 63 6.32 -12.70 1.21
C ILE A 63 5.16 -13.56 1.72
N SER A 64 4.04 -13.67 1.00
CA SER A 64 2.90 -14.49 1.42
C SER A 64 3.30 -15.96 1.61
N ARG A 65 4.19 -16.49 0.76
CA ARG A 65 4.76 -17.84 0.92
C ARG A 65 5.64 -17.93 2.16
N LEU A 66 6.45 -16.91 2.44
CA LEU A 66 7.32 -16.87 3.62
C LEU A 66 6.51 -16.87 4.92
N ILE A 67 5.43 -16.09 4.99
CA ILE A 67 4.57 -16.00 6.19
C ILE A 67 3.41 -17.00 6.20
N ARG A 68 3.39 -17.95 5.26
CA ARG A 68 2.37 -19.00 5.09
C ARG A 68 0.93 -18.47 5.04
N VAL A 69 0.71 -17.49 4.17
CA VAL A 69 -0.61 -16.90 3.90
C VAL A 69 -1.14 -17.39 2.56
N ASP A 70 -2.38 -17.89 2.56
CA ASP A 70 -3.10 -18.23 1.34
C ASP A 70 -3.85 -17.01 0.80
N PHE A 71 -3.18 -16.27 -0.09
CA PHE A 71 -3.75 -15.09 -0.73
C PHE A 71 -4.81 -15.45 -1.79
N GLN A 72 -4.61 -16.53 -2.53
CA GLN A 72 -5.44 -16.88 -3.68
C GLN A 72 -6.61 -17.81 -3.31
N ASN A 73 -6.84 -18.06 -2.02
CA ASN A 73 -7.81 -19.03 -1.53
C ASN A 73 -9.07 -19.07 -2.39
N LYS A 74 -9.18 -20.13 -3.20
CA LYS A 74 -10.21 -20.28 -4.23
C LYS A 74 -11.57 -20.65 -3.65
N THR A 75 -11.62 -21.07 -2.38
CA THR A 75 -12.89 -21.45 -1.72
C THR A 75 -13.68 -20.22 -1.27
N ASN A 76 -13.00 -19.12 -0.94
CA ASN A 76 -13.65 -17.88 -0.54
C ASN A 76 -13.76 -16.91 -1.74
N PRO A 77 -14.98 -16.60 -2.23
CA PRO A 77 -15.15 -15.72 -3.38
C PRO A 77 -14.65 -14.29 -3.14
N LEU A 78 -14.53 -13.86 -1.87
CA LEU A 78 -14.01 -12.54 -1.53
C LEU A 78 -12.50 -12.40 -1.80
N SER A 79 -11.76 -13.50 -1.94
CA SER A 79 -10.36 -13.45 -2.39
C SER A 79 -10.23 -12.84 -3.78
N LYS A 80 -11.17 -13.14 -4.70
CA LYS A 80 -11.22 -12.51 -6.03
C LYS A 80 -11.57 -11.03 -5.94
N LEU A 81 -12.44 -10.65 -5.01
CA LEU A 81 -12.79 -9.25 -4.77
C LEU A 81 -11.59 -8.44 -4.28
N GLY A 82 -10.73 -9.03 -3.44
CA GLY A 82 -9.46 -8.41 -3.03
C GLY A 82 -8.57 -8.05 -4.22
N ILE A 83 -8.50 -8.91 -5.25
CA ILE A 83 -7.75 -8.63 -6.48
C ILE A 83 -8.38 -7.44 -7.23
N ILE A 84 -9.71 -7.41 -7.35
CA ILE A 84 -10.43 -6.29 -8.00
C ILE A 84 -10.13 -4.98 -7.26
N PHE A 85 -10.15 -5.00 -5.93
CA PHE A 85 -9.76 -3.83 -5.14
C PHE A 85 -8.33 -3.40 -5.44
N SER A 86 -7.36 -4.31 -5.44
CA SER A 86 -5.96 -4.00 -5.82
C SER A 86 -5.84 -3.40 -7.22
N MET A 87 -6.66 -3.83 -8.18
CA MET A 87 -6.68 -3.27 -9.54
C MET A 87 -7.35 -1.90 -9.62
N ASN A 88 -8.26 -1.58 -8.69
CA ASN A 88 -9.00 -0.31 -8.69
C ASN A 88 -8.10 0.92 -8.54
N GLN A 89 -6.86 0.78 -8.06
CA GLN A 89 -5.92 1.90 -7.98
C GLN A 89 -5.28 2.27 -9.34
N LEU A 90 -5.26 1.34 -10.30
CA LEU A 90 -4.59 1.53 -11.59
C LEU A 90 -5.15 2.72 -12.39
N PRO A 91 -6.48 2.93 -12.47
CA PRO A 91 -7.03 4.12 -13.12
C PRO A 91 -6.57 5.43 -12.48
N TYR A 92 -6.35 5.47 -11.17
CA TYR A 92 -5.86 6.68 -10.49
C TYR A 92 -4.39 6.99 -10.82
N LEU A 93 -3.60 6.01 -11.28
CA LEU A 93 -2.22 6.24 -11.73
C LEU A 93 -2.14 7.16 -12.95
N LEU A 94 -3.22 7.34 -13.71
CA LEU A 94 -3.28 8.35 -14.77
C LEU A 94 -2.99 9.77 -14.24
N ILE A 95 -3.40 10.06 -12.99
CA ILE A 95 -3.10 11.33 -12.32
C ILE A 95 -1.59 11.44 -12.05
N ALA A 96 -0.97 10.36 -11.58
CA ALA A 96 0.48 10.33 -11.36
C ALA A 96 1.26 10.45 -12.68
N MET A 97 0.78 9.82 -13.76
CA MET A 97 1.36 9.92 -15.11
C MET A 97 1.26 11.35 -15.66
N TRP A 98 0.17 12.06 -15.38
CA TRP A 98 0.04 13.48 -15.76
C TRP A 98 0.93 14.40 -14.93
N ILE A 99 1.11 14.12 -13.64
CA ILE A 99 1.99 14.89 -12.75
C ILE A 99 3.48 14.64 -13.06
N TYR A 100 3.83 13.44 -13.53
CA TYR A 100 5.20 13.05 -13.88
C TYR A 100 5.96 14.11 -14.69
N PRO A 101 5.44 14.61 -15.84
CA PRO A 101 6.10 15.67 -16.60
C PRO A 101 5.72 17.07 -16.12
N THR A 102 4.52 17.26 -15.56
CA THR A 102 3.95 18.59 -15.29
C THR A 102 4.53 19.21 -14.02
N ILE A 103 4.60 18.42 -12.94
CA ILE A 103 5.15 18.85 -11.65
C ILE A 103 5.96 17.69 -11.04
N PRO A 104 7.15 17.36 -11.61
CA PRO A 104 7.90 16.15 -11.25
C PRO A 104 8.17 16.02 -9.75
N ALA A 105 8.42 17.15 -9.06
CA ALA A 105 8.70 17.19 -7.63
C ALA A 105 7.51 16.73 -6.76
N LYS A 106 6.29 16.69 -7.27
CA LYS A 106 5.09 16.31 -6.52
C LYS A 106 4.57 14.92 -6.86
N MET A 107 5.21 14.20 -7.78
CA MET A 107 4.73 12.88 -8.20
C MET A 107 4.70 11.86 -7.06
N ILE A 108 5.74 11.79 -6.24
CA ILE A 108 5.79 10.85 -5.11
C ILE A 108 4.68 11.10 -4.07
N MET A 109 4.31 12.37 -3.87
CA MET A 109 3.18 12.76 -3.03
C MET A 109 1.87 12.20 -3.59
N VAL A 110 1.65 12.36 -4.90
CA VAL A 110 0.46 11.86 -5.58
C VAL A 110 0.39 10.32 -5.52
N ILE A 111 1.52 9.64 -5.71
CA ILE A 111 1.62 8.18 -5.53
C ILE A 111 1.22 7.79 -4.11
N ALA A 112 1.82 8.40 -3.08
CA ALA A 112 1.51 8.08 -1.69
C ALA A 112 0.03 8.29 -1.35
N ILE A 113 -0.59 9.36 -1.88
CA ILE A 113 -2.03 9.62 -1.73
C ILE A 113 -2.87 8.52 -2.38
N ILE A 114 -2.57 8.12 -3.62
CA ILE A 114 -3.31 7.08 -4.34
C ILE A 114 -3.25 5.75 -3.59
N PHE A 115 -2.04 5.30 -3.24
CA PHE A 115 -1.85 4.03 -2.54
C PHE A 115 -2.44 4.07 -1.13
N GLY A 116 -2.33 5.19 -0.42
CA GLY A 116 -2.94 5.37 0.91
C GLY A 116 -4.46 5.31 0.87
N ALA A 117 -5.11 6.06 -0.02
CA ALA A 117 -6.57 6.10 -0.13
C ALA A 117 -7.15 4.74 -0.58
N HIS A 118 -6.42 4.02 -1.43
CA HIS A 118 -6.75 2.67 -1.89
C HIS A 118 -6.88 1.64 -0.76
N LEU A 119 -6.38 1.92 0.45
CA LEU A 119 -6.54 1.04 1.61
C LEU A 119 -7.99 0.98 2.12
N MET A 120 -8.84 1.96 1.81
CA MET A 120 -10.18 2.06 2.38
C MET A 120 -11.09 0.85 2.04
N PRO A 121 -11.19 0.37 0.79
CA PRO A 121 -11.92 -0.87 0.47
C PRO A 121 -11.44 -2.10 1.26
N PHE A 122 -10.14 -2.16 1.60
CA PHE A 122 -9.60 -3.25 2.41
C PHE A 122 -10.01 -3.15 3.88
N SER A 123 -10.30 -1.96 4.40
CA SER A 123 -10.92 -1.81 5.73
C SER A 123 -12.26 -2.55 5.80
N TRP A 124 -13.04 -2.47 4.72
CA TRP A 124 -14.26 -3.24 4.58
C TRP A 124 -13.94 -4.72 4.36
N LEU A 125 -13.12 -5.10 3.39
CA LEU A 125 -12.83 -6.52 3.11
C LEU A 125 -12.35 -7.28 4.36
N TYR A 126 -11.41 -6.69 5.10
CA TYR A 126 -10.76 -7.28 6.27
C TYR A 126 -11.39 -6.93 7.61
N HIS A 127 -12.48 -6.17 7.61
CA HIS A 127 -13.14 -5.68 8.82
C HIS A 127 -12.13 -5.03 9.80
N SER A 128 -11.23 -4.21 9.26
CA SER A 128 -10.05 -3.68 9.95
C SER A 128 -10.21 -2.20 10.26
N LYS A 129 -10.03 -1.83 11.54
CA LYS A 129 -10.01 -0.42 11.96
C LYS A 129 -8.67 0.23 11.60
N VAL A 130 -7.59 -0.54 11.59
CA VAL A 130 -6.26 -0.08 11.21
C VAL A 130 -6.26 0.40 9.76
N TYR A 131 -6.79 -0.41 8.83
CA TYR A 131 -6.92 -0.01 7.42
C TYR A 131 -7.81 1.23 7.25
N LEU A 132 -8.92 1.33 8.00
CA LEU A 132 -9.80 2.50 7.90
C LEU A 132 -9.06 3.77 8.32
N GLY A 133 -8.43 3.77 9.50
CA GLY A 133 -7.70 4.93 10.00
C GLY A 133 -6.55 5.35 9.08
N LEU A 134 -5.72 4.39 8.65
CA LEU A 134 -4.57 4.68 7.80
C LEU A 134 -4.97 5.07 6.37
N SER A 135 -6.11 4.61 5.86
CA SER A 135 -6.60 5.06 4.54
C SER A 135 -6.93 6.55 4.48
N ILE A 136 -7.14 7.19 5.63
CA ILE A 136 -7.41 8.63 5.76
C ILE A 136 -6.13 9.37 6.16
N VAL A 137 -5.40 8.83 7.15
CA VAL A 137 -4.18 9.46 7.67
C VAL A 137 -3.08 9.52 6.62
N ILE A 138 -2.85 8.46 5.84
CA ILE A 138 -1.75 8.40 4.87
C ILE A 138 -1.89 9.47 3.77
N PRO A 139 -3.06 9.62 3.11
CA PRO A 139 -3.23 10.68 2.12
C PRO A 139 -3.03 12.09 2.69
N ILE A 140 -3.59 12.39 3.86
CA ILE A 140 -3.45 13.70 4.50
C ILE A 140 -1.98 13.95 4.87
N PHE A 141 -1.32 12.95 5.47
CA PHE A 141 0.08 13.02 5.81
C PHE A 141 0.97 13.24 4.59
N ALA A 142 0.76 12.45 3.53
CA ALA A 142 1.49 12.58 2.27
C ALA A 142 1.30 13.95 1.64
N LEU A 143 0.07 14.49 1.64
CA LEU A 143 -0.20 15.84 1.16
C LEU A 143 0.56 16.89 1.98
N LEU A 144 0.45 16.87 3.31
CA LEU A 144 1.12 17.83 4.18
C LEU A 144 2.64 17.76 4.03
N VAL A 145 3.22 16.57 4.07
CA VAL A 145 4.68 16.41 3.94
C VAL A 145 5.13 16.75 2.52
N GLY A 146 4.40 16.30 1.50
CA GLY A 146 4.72 16.54 0.10
C GLY A 146 4.59 18.00 -0.33
N LEU A 147 3.76 18.80 0.35
CA LEU A 147 3.68 20.25 0.13
C LEU A 147 4.84 21.01 0.78
N ASN A 148 5.26 20.61 1.98
CA ASN A 148 6.18 21.37 2.82
C ASN A 148 7.64 20.90 2.77
N PHE A 149 7.90 19.66 2.34
CA PHE A 149 9.23 19.03 2.39
C PHE A 149 9.64 18.46 1.03
N SER A 150 10.91 18.04 0.94
CA SER A 150 11.45 17.45 -0.27
C SER A 150 10.88 16.03 -0.53
N PRO A 151 10.89 15.56 -1.78
CA PRO A 151 10.50 14.19 -2.13
C PRO A 151 11.26 13.10 -1.35
N ALA A 152 12.53 13.34 -1.05
CA ALA A 152 13.35 12.40 -0.27
C ALA A 152 12.85 12.29 1.19
N ILE A 153 12.48 13.41 1.81
CA ILE A 153 11.91 13.40 3.17
C ILE A 153 10.60 12.64 3.18
N LEU A 154 9.73 12.85 2.18
CA LEU A 154 8.48 12.09 2.08
C LEU A 154 8.73 10.59 1.90
N ALA A 155 9.67 10.20 1.03
CA ALA A 155 10.02 8.79 0.83
C ALA A 155 10.47 8.11 2.13
N ILE A 156 11.33 8.78 2.91
CA ILE A 156 11.81 8.29 4.20
C ILE A 156 10.67 8.22 5.22
N ALA A 157 9.83 9.26 5.28
CA ALA A 157 8.69 9.32 6.19
C ALA A 157 7.71 8.17 5.94
N MET A 158 7.48 7.82 4.67
CA MET A 158 6.61 6.70 4.29
C MET A 158 7.14 5.34 4.77
N ILE A 159 8.46 5.13 4.86
CA ILE A 159 9.02 3.93 5.48
C ILE A 159 8.54 3.81 6.93
N GLY A 160 8.63 4.91 7.69
CA GLY A 160 8.16 4.96 9.08
C GLY A 160 6.66 4.65 9.20
N VAL A 161 5.85 5.26 8.33
CA VAL A 161 4.40 5.01 8.26
C VAL A 161 4.10 3.53 7.99
N GLU A 162 4.79 2.91 7.04
CA GLU A 162 4.57 1.50 6.68
C GLU A 162 5.03 0.54 7.79
N ILE A 163 6.13 0.85 8.49
CA ILE A 163 6.56 0.07 9.67
C ILE A 163 5.51 0.16 10.78
N ILE A 164 4.98 1.35 11.04
CA ILE A 164 3.89 1.54 12.00
C ILE A 164 2.65 0.74 11.56
N PHE A 165 2.31 0.77 10.27
CA PHE A 165 1.21 -0.01 9.73
C PHE A 165 1.41 -1.51 9.96
N VAL A 166 2.58 -2.06 9.62
CA VAL A 166 2.93 -3.46 9.91
C VAL A 166 2.73 -3.78 11.39
N GLY A 167 3.24 -2.94 12.30
CA GLY A 167 3.10 -3.13 13.74
C GLY A 167 1.64 -3.16 14.20
N LEU A 168 0.85 -2.15 13.81
CA LEU A 168 -0.58 -2.07 14.13
C LEU A 168 -1.37 -3.26 13.58
N LEU A 169 -1.05 -3.70 12.37
CA LEU A 169 -1.73 -4.82 11.73
C LEU A 169 -1.37 -6.17 12.38
N ILE A 170 -0.13 -6.34 12.85
CA ILE A 170 0.26 -7.50 13.66
C ILE A 170 -0.54 -7.52 14.97
N LEU A 171 -0.69 -6.38 15.65
CA LEU A 171 -1.48 -6.28 16.88
C LEU A 171 -2.96 -6.60 16.63
N GLU A 172 -3.56 -6.04 15.58
CA GLU A 172 -4.96 -6.31 15.23
C GLU A 172 -5.20 -7.79 14.86
N ASN A 173 -4.25 -8.42 14.17
CA ASN A 173 -4.31 -9.85 13.89
C ASN A 173 -4.23 -10.71 15.14
N ARG A 174 -3.40 -10.34 16.14
CA ARG A 174 -3.32 -11.06 17.42
C ARG A 174 -4.59 -10.91 18.26
N ALA A 175 -5.19 -9.73 18.29
CA ALA A 175 -6.42 -9.47 19.05
C ALA A 175 -7.69 -10.13 18.48
N SER A 176 -7.61 -10.67 17.25
CA SER A 176 -8.76 -11.27 16.55
C SER A 176 -8.70 -12.80 16.45
N LEU A 177 -7.63 -13.41 16.99
CA LEU A 177 -7.49 -14.84 17.19
C LEU A 177 -8.17 -15.22 18.50
#